data_AF-A0A286TYK7-F1
#
_entry.id   AF-A0A286TYK7-F1
#
_cell.length_a   1.000
_cell.length_b   1.000
_cell.length_c   1.000
_cell.angle_alpha   90.00
_cell.angle_beta   90.00
_cell.angle_gamma   90.00
#
_symmetry.space_group_name_H-M   'P 1'
#
loop_
_entity.id
_entity.type
_entity.pdbx_description
1 polymer ?
#
loop_
_entity_poly.entity_id
_entity_poly.type
_entity_poly.pdbx_seq_one_letter_code
_entity_poly.pdbx_strand_id
1 'polypeptide(L)'
;MVTHTFVDIDIDEARCLADFTGIECDIRSAIKFSKLLIKCFESSGCDIDLIDAISTSILVRYSRAFMTGVRTRINIEEICLDQNELKKHKWLLDTRSKHIAHSINAFEENRVVGYYVLEKPEEKGITSISVQHGSVISLSSHDAKSVINISTKILEFVTKKIDKEKSRILSIVRQSDIKKFLQHGKQSAFNPNMNKPDKRRK
;
A
#
# COMPACT_ATOMS: atom_id res chain seq x y z
N MET A 1 -20.16 3.31 38.95
CA MET A 1 -18.94 2.90 38.21
C MET A 1 -19.37 1.84 37.20
N VAL A 2 -19.13 2.04 35.91
CA VAL A 2 -19.56 1.11 34.85
C VAL A 2 -18.40 0.16 34.53
N THR A 3 -18.63 -1.14 34.63
CA THR A 3 -17.62 -2.16 34.29
C THR A 3 -17.74 -2.51 32.81
N HIS A 4 -16.72 -2.18 32.01
CA HIS A 4 -16.64 -2.58 30.61
C HIS A 4 -15.95 -3.94 30.49
N THR A 5 -16.61 -4.90 29.85
CA THR A 5 -16.04 -6.22 29.56
C THR A 5 -15.70 -6.30 28.08
N PHE A 6 -14.45 -6.64 27.75
CA PHE A 6 -14.03 -6.89 26.38
C PHE A 6 -14.47 -8.29 25.94
N VAL A 7 -15.02 -8.40 24.74
CA VAL A 7 -15.54 -9.65 24.20
C VAL A 7 -15.16 -9.76 22.72
N ASP A 8 -14.61 -10.90 22.34
CA ASP A 8 -14.29 -11.19 20.94
C ASP A 8 -15.58 -11.54 20.17
N ILE A 9 -15.74 -10.92 19.00
CA ILE A 9 -16.88 -11.14 18.11
C ILE A 9 -16.33 -11.76 16.82
N ASP A 10 -16.36 -13.08 16.75
CA ASP A 10 -15.98 -13.85 15.56
C ASP A 10 -17.23 -14.39 14.86
N ILE A 11 -17.85 -13.54 14.04
CA ILE A 11 -19.00 -13.90 13.21
C ILE A 11 -18.70 -13.52 11.76
N ASP A 12 -19.23 -14.30 10.82
CA ASP A 12 -19.00 -14.08 9.39
C ASP A 12 -19.43 -12.68 8.93
N GLU A 13 -20.49 -12.13 9.54
CA GLU A 13 -21.01 -10.80 9.26
C GLU A 13 -20.03 -9.67 9.64
N ALA A 14 -19.08 -9.91 10.55
CA ALA A 14 -18.09 -8.92 10.97
C ALA A 14 -16.89 -8.82 10.00
N ARG A 15 -16.75 -9.76 9.05
CA ARG A 15 -15.61 -9.81 8.13
C ARG A 15 -15.49 -8.58 7.23
N CYS A 16 -16.63 -8.03 6.78
CA CYS A 16 -16.66 -6.83 5.95
C CYS A 16 -16.10 -5.61 6.71
N LEU A 17 -16.43 -5.47 7.99
CA LEU A 17 -15.88 -4.43 8.86
C LEU A 17 -14.36 -4.60 9.02
N ALA A 18 -13.89 -5.82 9.29
CA ALA A 18 -12.46 -6.11 9.42
C ALA A 18 -11.67 -5.77 8.14
N ASP A 19 -12.22 -6.09 6.97
CA ASP A 19 -11.62 -5.74 5.68
C ASP A 19 -11.50 -4.23 5.50
N PHE A 20 -12.59 -3.47 5.71
CA PHE A 20 -12.57 -2.01 5.56
C PHE A 20 -11.61 -1.36 6.55
N THR A 21 -11.52 -1.83 7.79
CA THR A 21 -10.51 -1.36 8.76
C THR A 21 -9.09 -1.68 8.29
N GLY A 22 -8.85 -2.86 7.72
CA GLY A 22 -7.56 -3.19 7.11
C GLY A 22 -7.19 -2.27 5.95
N ILE A 23 -8.16 -1.91 5.11
CA ILE A 23 -7.97 -0.95 4.01
C ILE A 23 -7.70 0.45 4.54
N GLU A 24 -8.44 0.90 5.57
CA GLU A 24 -8.19 2.17 6.24
C GLU A 24 -6.74 2.28 6.73
N CYS A 25 -6.23 1.24 7.40
CA CYS A 25 -4.84 1.21 7.88
C CYS A 25 -3.82 1.31 6.73
N ASP A 26 -4.06 0.59 5.62
CA ASP A 26 -3.20 0.60 4.45
C ASP A 26 -3.19 2.01 3.80
N ILE A 27 -4.36 2.64 3.61
CA ILE A 27 -4.50 3.98 3.02
C ILE A 27 -3.90 5.08 3.92
N ARG A 28 -4.14 5.03 5.24
CA ARG A 28 -3.49 5.96 6.19
C ARG A 28 -1.97 5.85 6.14
N SER A 29 -1.45 4.63 6.00
CA SER A 29 -0.01 4.40 5.86
C SER A 29 0.53 4.98 4.55
N ALA A 30 -0.19 4.81 3.44
CA ALA A 30 0.18 5.41 2.16
C ALA A 30 0.26 6.94 2.24
N ILE A 31 -0.70 7.61 2.90
CA ILE A 31 -0.65 9.06 3.16
C ILE A 31 0.57 9.43 4.00
N LYS A 32 0.81 8.70 5.10
CA LYS A 32 1.94 8.97 6.01
C LYS A 32 3.28 8.86 5.28
N PHE A 33 3.47 7.80 4.50
CA PHE A 33 4.70 7.59 3.74
C PHE A 33 4.86 8.59 2.60
N SER A 34 3.77 9.00 1.94
CA SER A 34 3.83 10.06 0.92
C SER A 34 4.28 11.40 1.51
N LYS A 35 3.81 11.74 2.72
CA LYS A 35 4.28 12.93 3.45
C LYS A 35 5.76 12.81 3.84
N LEU A 36 6.21 11.61 4.23
CA LEU A 36 7.62 11.35 4.54
C LEU A 36 8.49 11.53 3.28
N LEU A 37 8.05 10.98 2.15
CA LEU A 37 8.76 11.09 0.87
C LEU A 37 8.93 12.55 0.41
N ILE A 38 7.89 13.38 0.58
CA ILE A 38 7.97 14.81 0.27
C ILE A 38 9.05 15.49 1.12
N LYS A 39 9.10 15.19 2.42
CA LYS A 39 10.13 15.72 3.33
C LYS A 39 11.54 15.27 2.94
N CYS A 40 11.68 14.03 2.49
CA CYS A 40 12.94 13.50 1.96
C CYS A 40 13.44 14.35 0.78
N PHE A 41 12.57 14.69 -0.17
CA PHE A 41 12.93 15.59 -1.29
C PHE A 41 13.29 17.02 -0.88
N GLU A 42 12.78 17.50 0.26
CA GLU A 42 13.09 18.83 0.80
C GLU A 42 14.42 18.87 1.58
N SER A 43 14.93 17.71 1.99
CA SER A 43 16.20 17.61 2.74
C SER A 43 17.43 17.53 1.82
N SER A 44 18.47 18.29 2.14
CA SER A 44 19.77 18.22 1.46
C SER A 44 20.43 16.85 1.73
N GLY A 45 20.82 16.13 0.67
CA GLY A 45 21.49 14.83 0.79
C GLY A 45 20.56 13.63 0.90
N CYS A 46 19.42 13.68 0.21
CA CYS A 46 18.45 12.59 0.24
C CYS A 46 19.03 11.28 -0.33
N ASP A 47 18.99 10.23 0.48
CA ASP A 47 19.40 8.89 0.12
C ASP A 47 18.43 8.29 -0.91
N ILE A 48 18.94 8.00 -2.10
CA ILE A 48 18.16 7.47 -3.23
C ILE A 48 17.54 6.12 -2.87
N ASP A 49 18.23 5.28 -2.11
CA ASP A 49 17.73 3.96 -1.70
C ASP A 49 16.56 4.11 -0.73
N LEU A 50 16.61 5.13 0.13
CA LEU A 50 15.51 5.48 1.03
C LEU A 50 14.29 6.00 0.25
N ILE A 51 14.50 6.84 -0.78
CA ILE A 51 13.42 7.33 -1.65
C ILE A 51 12.72 6.16 -2.35
N ASP A 52 13.47 5.19 -2.88
CA ASP A 52 12.91 3.99 -3.49
C ASP A 52 12.12 3.16 -2.47
N ALA A 53 12.74 2.83 -1.33
CA ALA A 53 12.11 2.02 -0.30
C ALA A 53 10.77 2.62 0.19
N ILE A 54 10.72 3.94 0.37
CA ILE A 54 9.49 4.65 0.74
C ILE A 54 8.49 4.63 -0.43
N SER A 55 8.93 4.86 -1.66
CA SER A 55 8.09 4.86 -2.86
C SER A 55 7.42 3.50 -3.07
N THR A 56 8.19 2.42 -3.00
CA THR A 56 7.70 1.05 -3.07
C THR A 56 6.70 0.77 -1.95
N SER A 57 6.98 1.22 -0.72
CA SER A 57 6.06 1.09 0.41
C SER A 57 4.73 1.82 0.17
N ILE A 58 4.76 3.03 -0.39
CA ILE A 58 3.56 3.80 -0.76
C ILE A 58 2.73 3.02 -1.79
N LEU A 59 3.38 2.57 -2.87
CA LEU A 59 2.75 1.85 -3.97
C LEU A 59 2.08 0.55 -3.49
N VAL A 60 2.75 -0.21 -2.61
CA VAL A 60 2.20 -1.44 -2.03
C VAL A 60 1.00 -1.14 -1.13
N ARG A 61 1.13 -0.19 -0.20
CA ARG A 61 0.04 0.15 0.74
C ARG A 61 -1.18 0.69 0.01
N TYR A 62 -0.97 1.57 -0.97
CA TYR A 62 -2.03 2.12 -1.80
C TYR A 62 -2.73 1.04 -2.63
N SER A 63 -1.97 0.21 -3.36
CA SER A 63 -2.53 -0.78 -4.28
C SER A 63 -3.33 -1.89 -3.60
N ARG A 64 -2.97 -2.29 -2.37
CA ARG A 64 -3.68 -3.34 -1.61
C ARG A 64 -5.17 -3.08 -1.40
N ALA A 65 -5.63 -1.83 -1.44
CA ALA A 65 -7.04 -1.49 -1.35
C ALA A 65 -7.86 -1.90 -2.60
N PHE A 66 -7.18 -2.11 -3.73
CA PHE A 66 -7.79 -2.31 -5.05
C PHE A 66 -7.46 -3.68 -5.66
N MET A 67 -6.36 -4.29 -5.25
CA MET A 67 -5.91 -5.57 -5.77
C MET A 67 -6.78 -6.73 -5.26
N THR A 68 -6.94 -7.74 -6.10
CA THR A 68 -7.66 -8.97 -5.75
C THR A 68 -6.92 -9.77 -4.69
N GLY A 69 -7.62 -10.31 -3.71
CA GLY A 69 -7.03 -11.12 -2.65
C GLY A 69 -8.10 -11.75 -1.76
N VAL A 70 -7.81 -11.91 -0.47
CA VAL A 70 -8.78 -12.40 0.52
C VAL A 70 -9.76 -11.30 0.94
N ARG A 71 -9.32 -10.03 0.96
CA ARG A 71 -10.13 -8.89 1.42
C ARG A 71 -11.09 -8.39 0.35
N THR A 72 -12.19 -7.80 0.79
CA THR A 72 -13.08 -6.98 -0.04
C THR A 72 -12.28 -5.88 -0.72
N ARG A 73 -12.48 -5.69 -2.03
CA ARG A 73 -11.84 -4.61 -2.80
C ARG A 73 -12.68 -3.36 -2.79
N ILE A 74 -12.04 -2.20 -2.83
CA ILE A 74 -12.72 -0.95 -3.18
C ILE A 74 -12.93 -0.94 -4.69
N ASN A 75 -14.17 -0.67 -5.10
CA ASN A 75 -14.40 -0.24 -6.46
C ASN A 75 -14.08 1.25 -6.61
N ILE A 76 -13.11 1.59 -7.46
CA ILE A 76 -12.70 2.98 -7.68
C ILE A 76 -13.84 3.83 -8.25
N GLU A 77 -14.77 3.23 -9.01
CA GLU A 77 -15.94 3.93 -9.55
C GLU A 77 -16.95 4.36 -8.47
N GLU A 78 -16.90 3.79 -7.26
CA GLU A 78 -17.72 4.25 -6.12
C GLU A 78 -17.17 5.53 -5.47
N ILE A 79 -15.98 5.98 -5.88
CA ILE A 79 -15.31 7.17 -5.35
C ILE A 79 -15.38 8.29 -6.38
N CYS A 80 -15.75 9.49 -5.94
CA CYS A 80 -15.79 10.67 -6.80
C CYS A 80 -14.36 11.18 -7.08
N LEU A 81 -13.74 10.61 -8.11
CA LEU A 81 -12.46 11.05 -8.65
C LEU A 81 -12.66 11.78 -9.99
N ASP A 82 -11.86 12.81 -10.22
CA ASP A 82 -11.80 13.45 -11.54
C ASP A 82 -10.99 12.61 -12.55
N GLN A 83 -11.00 13.02 -13.83
CA GLN A 83 -10.31 12.27 -14.89
C GLN A 83 -8.79 12.20 -14.70
N ASN A 84 -8.17 13.23 -14.11
CA ASN A 84 -6.73 13.25 -13.87
C ASN A 84 -6.37 12.33 -12.70
N GLU A 85 -7.17 12.33 -11.65
CA GLU A 85 -7.05 11.42 -10.51
C GLU A 85 -7.23 9.96 -10.94
N LEU A 86 -8.20 9.66 -11.82
CA LEU A 86 -8.39 8.32 -12.37
C LEU A 86 -7.19 7.86 -13.21
N LYS A 87 -6.66 8.73 -14.08
CA LYS A 87 -5.43 8.44 -14.82
C LYS A 87 -4.27 8.17 -13.88
N LYS A 88 -4.16 8.95 -12.80
CA LYS A 88 -3.10 8.81 -11.82
C LYS A 88 -3.23 7.55 -10.98
N HIS A 89 -4.46 7.19 -10.57
CA HIS A 89 -4.78 5.93 -9.93
C HIS A 89 -4.30 4.75 -10.77
N LYS A 90 -4.68 4.73 -12.06
CA LYS A 90 -4.25 3.67 -12.99
C LYS A 90 -2.73 3.60 -13.10
N TRP A 91 -2.09 4.76 -13.29
CA TRP A 91 -0.63 4.83 -13.36
C TRP A 91 0.04 4.29 -12.08
N LEU A 92 -0.49 4.58 -10.88
CA LEU A 92 0.06 4.05 -9.62
C LEU A 92 -0.03 2.52 -9.54
N LEU A 93 -1.17 1.94 -9.96
CA LEU A 93 -1.34 0.48 -10.00
C LEU A 93 -0.39 -0.17 -11.02
N ASP A 94 -0.21 0.46 -12.18
CA ASP A 94 0.71 0.00 -13.22
C ASP A 94 2.16 0.09 -12.74
N THR A 95 2.56 1.21 -12.12
CA THR A 95 3.91 1.39 -11.56
C THR A 95 4.21 0.35 -10.49
N ARG A 96 3.29 0.08 -9.56
CA ARG A 96 3.45 -1.01 -8.58
C ARG A 96 3.62 -2.37 -9.26
N SER A 97 2.81 -2.63 -10.29
CA SER A 97 2.86 -3.91 -11.01
C SER A 97 4.21 -4.10 -11.69
N LYS A 98 4.78 -3.02 -12.25
CA LYS A 98 6.12 -3.04 -12.81
C LYS A 98 7.20 -3.30 -11.75
N HIS A 99 7.16 -2.66 -10.58
CA HIS A 99 8.15 -2.90 -9.52
C HIS A 99 8.17 -4.35 -9.00
N ILE A 100 7.11 -5.13 -9.25
CA ILE A 100 6.94 -6.48 -8.71
C ILE A 100 6.96 -7.56 -9.82
N ALA A 101 6.74 -7.19 -11.09
CA ALA A 101 6.74 -8.14 -12.19
C ALA A 101 8.18 -8.40 -12.70
N HIS A 102 8.55 -9.68 -12.79
CA HIS A 102 9.87 -10.17 -13.22
C HIS A 102 10.15 -10.09 -14.74
N SER A 103 9.37 -9.36 -15.54
CA SER A 103 9.57 -9.30 -16.99
C SER A 103 10.29 -8.01 -17.39
N ILE A 104 11.29 -8.17 -18.28
CA ILE A 104 12.04 -7.15 -19.04
C ILE A 104 11.33 -5.80 -18.97
N ASN A 105 11.73 -5.00 -17.99
CA ASN A 105 10.98 -3.83 -17.60
C ASN A 105 11.71 -2.63 -18.20
N ALA A 106 11.01 -1.79 -18.96
CA ALA A 106 11.56 -0.53 -19.48
C ALA A 106 11.96 0.50 -18.38
N PHE A 107 12.00 0.05 -17.14
CA PHE A 107 12.25 0.79 -15.90
C PHE A 107 13.59 0.39 -15.29
N GLU A 108 14.32 -0.55 -15.91
CA GLU A 108 15.68 -0.94 -15.55
C GLU A 108 16.47 -1.24 -16.83
N GLU A 109 17.56 -0.54 -17.06
CA GLU A 109 18.47 -0.75 -18.18
C GLU A 109 19.89 -0.95 -17.64
N ASN A 110 20.50 -2.06 -18.03
CA ASN A 110 21.91 -2.34 -17.76
C ASN A 110 22.65 -2.27 -19.09
N ARG A 111 23.55 -1.28 -19.24
CA ARG A 111 24.34 -1.08 -20.46
C ARG A 111 25.82 -1.29 -20.19
N VAL A 112 26.44 -2.18 -20.97
CA VAL A 112 27.90 -2.33 -20.98
C VAL A 112 28.52 -1.10 -21.64
N VAL A 113 29.46 -0.47 -20.93
CA VAL A 113 30.20 0.72 -21.42
C VAL A 113 31.68 0.43 -21.41
N GLY A 114 32.37 0.90 -22.45
CA GLY A 114 33.83 0.88 -22.54
C GLY A 114 34.39 2.26 -22.30
N TYR A 115 35.40 2.38 -21.44
CA TYR A 115 36.13 3.63 -21.24
C TYR A 115 37.33 3.71 -22.18
N TYR A 116 37.58 4.90 -22.72
CA TYR A 116 38.71 5.18 -23.59
C TYR A 116 39.46 6.41 -23.06
N VAL A 117 40.79 6.34 -22.97
CA VAL A 117 41.63 7.43 -22.49
C VAL A 117 42.32 8.08 -23.67
N LEU A 118 41.86 9.29 -24.05
CA LEU A 118 42.40 10.05 -25.18
C LEU A 118 43.88 10.47 -24.99
N GLU A 119 44.32 10.61 -23.74
CA GLU A 119 45.64 11.14 -23.37
C GLU A 119 46.74 10.06 -23.34
N LYS A 120 46.39 8.78 -23.47
CA LYS A 120 47.33 7.65 -23.53
C LYS A 120 47.10 6.80 -24.79
N PRO A 121 47.35 7.37 -26.00
CA PRO A 121 47.09 6.69 -27.26
C PRO A 121 47.95 5.43 -27.50
N GLU A 122 48.96 5.19 -26.67
CA GLU A 122 49.84 4.02 -26.75
C GLU A 122 49.19 2.74 -26.21
N GLU A 123 48.21 2.87 -25.30
CA GLU A 123 47.28 1.79 -24.94
C GLU A 123 46.17 1.76 -25.99
N LYS A 124 46.39 1.05 -27.10
CA LYS A 124 45.39 0.94 -28.17
C LYS A 124 44.08 0.31 -27.63
N GLY A 125 43.02 1.11 -27.53
CA GLY A 125 41.64 0.63 -27.44
C GLY A 125 40.90 0.97 -26.14
N ILE A 126 39.81 0.24 -25.89
CA ILE A 126 39.02 0.34 -24.65
C ILE A 126 39.90 -0.09 -23.47
N THR A 127 40.12 0.81 -22.51
CA THR A 127 41.03 0.58 -21.37
C THR A 127 40.35 -0.14 -20.21
N SER A 128 39.02 -0.04 -20.11
CA SER A 128 38.23 -0.81 -19.15
C SER A 128 36.78 -0.98 -19.60
N ILE A 129 36.16 -2.06 -19.11
CA ILE A 129 34.74 -2.34 -19.28
C ILE A 129 34.03 -2.16 -17.95
N SER A 130 32.89 -1.50 -17.97
CA SER A 130 31.98 -1.40 -16.82
C SER A 130 30.53 -1.60 -17.27
N VAL A 131 29.62 -1.67 -16.29
CA VAL A 131 28.18 -1.70 -16.53
C VAL A 131 27.58 -0.45 -15.90
N GLN A 132 26.88 0.34 -16.69
CA GLN A 132 25.99 1.39 -16.18
C GLN A 132 24.60 0.79 -15.96
N HIS A 133 24.04 1.08 -14.80
CA HIS A 133 22.67 0.74 -14.42
C HIS A 133 21.84 2.02 -14.35
N GLY A 134 20.71 2.04 -15.04
CA GLY A 134 19.72 3.12 -14.95
C GLY A 134 18.35 2.54 -14.66
N SER A 135 17.64 3.08 -13.68
CA SER A 135 16.28 2.64 -13.36
C SER A 135 15.35 3.83 -13.11
N VAL A 136 14.04 3.61 -13.29
CA VAL A 136 13.01 4.54 -12.83
C VAL A 136 12.76 4.21 -11.36
N ILE A 137 13.42 4.97 -10.51
CA ILE A 137 13.72 4.56 -9.13
C ILE A 137 12.54 4.80 -8.18
N SER A 138 11.67 5.79 -8.46
CA SER A 138 10.78 6.26 -7.39
C SER A 138 9.57 7.08 -7.84
N LEU A 139 8.67 7.33 -6.89
CA LEU A 139 7.66 8.37 -7.02
C LEU A 139 8.31 9.75 -6.91
N SER A 140 7.85 10.71 -7.71
CA SER A 140 8.21 12.11 -7.54
C SER A 140 7.43 12.76 -6.38
N SER A 141 7.86 13.95 -5.95
CA SER A 141 7.11 14.76 -4.97
C SER A 141 5.69 15.10 -5.44
N HIS A 142 5.49 15.31 -6.75
CA HIS A 142 4.17 15.52 -7.35
C HIS A 142 3.31 14.26 -7.26
N ASP A 143 3.90 13.09 -7.48
CA ASP A 143 3.19 11.81 -7.38
C ASP A 143 2.77 11.54 -5.95
N ALA A 144 3.65 11.80 -4.97
CA ALA A 144 3.35 11.70 -3.56
C ALA A 144 2.16 12.61 -3.16
N LYS A 145 2.11 13.85 -3.66
CA LYS A 145 0.97 14.76 -3.46
C LYS A 145 -0.32 14.19 -4.05
N SER A 146 -0.24 13.61 -5.25
CA SER A 146 -1.38 12.97 -5.90
C SER A 146 -1.89 11.76 -5.10
N VAL A 147 -0.98 10.93 -4.56
CA VAL A 147 -1.35 9.82 -3.66
C VAL A 147 -2.09 10.35 -2.44
N ILE A 148 -1.62 11.42 -1.80
CA ILE A 148 -2.29 12.03 -0.64
C ILE A 148 -3.71 12.46 -1.01
N ASN A 149 -3.89 13.17 -2.11
CA ASN A 149 -5.21 13.67 -2.53
C ASN A 149 -6.20 12.53 -2.77
N ILE A 150 -5.82 11.55 -3.59
CA ILE A 150 -6.67 10.40 -3.91
C ILE A 150 -6.95 9.56 -2.65
N SER A 151 -5.92 9.31 -1.84
CA SER A 151 -6.03 8.54 -0.59
C SER A 151 -6.94 9.21 0.44
N THR A 152 -7.00 10.54 0.46
CA THR A 152 -7.90 11.27 1.36
C THR A 152 -9.37 11.03 0.99
N LYS A 153 -9.71 11.09 -0.31
CA LYS A 153 -11.06 10.76 -0.81
C LYS A 153 -11.44 9.31 -0.54
N ILE A 154 -10.49 8.39 -0.74
CA ILE A 154 -10.67 6.96 -0.40
C ILE A 154 -10.94 6.80 1.11
N LEU A 155 -10.17 7.49 1.95
CA LEU A 155 -10.30 7.39 3.41
C LEU A 155 -11.67 7.87 3.89
N GLU A 156 -12.18 8.97 3.33
CA GLU A 156 -13.55 9.45 3.61
C GLU A 156 -14.61 8.42 3.24
N PHE A 157 -14.48 7.81 2.06
CA PHE A 157 -15.38 6.74 1.59
C PHE A 157 -15.33 5.52 2.51
N VAL A 158 -14.14 5.03 2.85
CA VAL A 158 -13.94 3.84 3.69
C VAL A 158 -14.46 4.09 5.10
N THR A 159 -14.22 5.26 5.67
CA THR A 159 -14.71 5.61 7.01
C THR A 159 -16.24 5.54 7.07
N LYS A 160 -16.93 6.06 6.06
CA LYS A 160 -18.41 5.95 5.95
C LYS A 160 -18.88 4.50 5.88
N LYS A 161 -18.17 3.63 5.14
CA LYS A 161 -18.48 2.19 5.07
C LYS A 161 -18.24 1.51 6.42
N ILE A 162 -17.14 1.83 7.11
CA ILE A 162 -16.83 1.34 8.46
C ILE A 162 -17.96 1.69 9.43
N ASP A 163 -18.39 2.94 9.48
CA ASP A 163 -19.43 3.38 10.42
C ASP A 163 -20.78 2.71 10.14
N LYS A 164 -21.11 2.54 8.85
CA LYS A 164 -22.30 1.78 8.43
C LYS A 164 -22.21 0.32 8.88
N GLU A 165 -21.08 -0.34 8.67
CA GLU A 165 -20.88 -1.73 9.05
C GLU A 165 -20.86 -1.93 10.57
N LYS A 166 -20.22 -1.03 11.33
CA LYS A 166 -20.29 -1.02 12.80
C LYS A 166 -21.74 -0.96 13.29
N SER A 167 -22.54 -0.06 12.73
CA SER A 167 -23.96 0.08 13.07
C SER A 167 -24.76 -1.19 12.74
N ARG A 168 -24.50 -1.79 11.57
CA ARG A 168 -25.14 -3.04 11.14
C ARG A 168 -24.82 -4.20 12.07
N ILE A 169 -23.53 -4.40 12.38
CA ILE A 169 -23.05 -5.49 13.25
C ILE A 169 -23.57 -5.31 14.68
N LEU A 170 -23.56 -4.07 15.19
CA LEU A 170 -24.10 -3.79 16.53
C LEU A 170 -25.57 -4.20 16.66
N SER A 171 -26.39 -3.97 15.63
CA SER A 171 -27.79 -4.42 15.61
C SER A 171 -27.92 -5.95 15.63
N ILE A 172 -27.09 -6.66 14.87
CA ILE A 172 -27.08 -8.13 14.82
C ILE A 172 -26.69 -8.72 16.18
N VAL A 173 -25.61 -8.20 16.76
CA VAL A 173 -25.10 -8.68 18.06
C VAL A 173 -26.12 -8.42 19.18
N ARG A 174 -26.82 -7.28 19.14
CA ARG A 174 -27.89 -6.96 20.11
C ARG A 174 -29.11 -7.88 20.03
N GLN A 175 -29.40 -8.41 18.85
CA GLN A 175 -30.50 -9.38 18.66
C GLN A 175 -30.09 -10.82 18.98
N SER A 176 -28.79 -11.07 19.13
CA SER A 176 -28.23 -12.39 19.43
C SER A 176 -28.14 -12.63 20.94
N ASP A 177 -28.12 -13.90 21.35
CA ASP A 177 -27.91 -14.26 22.76
C ASP A 177 -26.48 -13.89 23.21
N ILE A 178 -26.37 -12.93 24.12
CA ILE A 178 -25.11 -12.39 24.62
C ILE A 178 -24.22 -13.44 25.29
N LYS A 179 -24.81 -14.55 25.79
CA LYS A 179 -24.07 -15.65 26.41
C LYS A 179 -23.08 -16.30 25.45
N LYS A 180 -23.37 -16.30 24.14
CA LYS A 180 -22.47 -16.87 23.11
C LYS A 180 -21.13 -16.13 23.03
N PHE A 181 -21.17 -14.82 23.18
CA PHE A 181 -19.98 -13.98 23.09
C PHE A 181 -19.21 -13.96 24.42
N LEU A 182 -19.90 -13.92 25.55
CA LEU A 182 -19.27 -13.92 26.88
C LEU A 182 -18.45 -15.19 27.18
N GLN A 183 -18.75 -16.32 26.54
CA GLN A 183 -18.00 -17.58 26.72
C GLN A 183 -16.60 -17.58 26.07
N HIS A 184 -16.34 -16.70 25.09
CA HIS A 184 -15.10 -16.69 24.31
C HIS A 184 -14.07 -15.65 24.78
N GLY A 185 -14.35 -14.90 25.85
CA GLY A 185 -13.49 -13.81 26.29
C GLY A 185 -12.26 -14.30 27.06
N LYS A 186 -11.06 -14.12 26.48
CA LYS A 186 -9.77 -13.77 27.13
C LYS A 186 -8.54 -13.99 26.22
N GLN A 187 -8.53 -13.49 24.98
CA GLN A 187 -7.23 -13.26 24.31
C GLN A 187 -6.83 -11.80 24.45
N SER A 188 -6.00 -11.53 25.46
CA SER A 188 -5.45 -10.21 25.79
C SER A 188 -4.55 -9.62 24.68
N ALA A 189 -4.23 -10.39 23.65
CA ALA A 189 -3.45 -9.94 22.50
C ALA A 189 -4.01 -10.62 21.24
N PHE A 190 -4.51 -9.82 20.30
CA PHE A 190 -4.82 -10.30 18.95
C PHE A 190 -3.49 -10.54 18.22
N ASN A 191 -2.96 -11.75 18.31
CA ASN A 191 -1.81 -12.17 17.51
C ASN A 191 -2.31 -12.87 16.25
N PRO A 192 -1.95 -12.41 15.04
CA PRO A 192 -2.33 -13.09 13.82
C PRO A 192 -1.77 -14.52 13.82
N ASN A 193 -2.59 -15.49 13.42
CA ASN A 193 -2.17 -16.88 13.35
C ASN A 193 -1.20 -17.09 12.17
N MET A 194 0.10 -17.14 12.47
CA MET A 194 1.16 -17.29 11.48
C MET A 194 1.15 -18.66 10.77
N ASN A 195 0.44 -19.65 11.32
CA ASN A 195 0.46 -21.04 10.82
C ASN A 195 -0.68 -21.37 9.84
N LYS A 196 -1.61 -20.44 9.58
CA LYS A 196 -2.71 -20.66 8.64
C LYS A 196 -2.91 -19.43 7.75
N PRO A 197 -2.62 -19.51 6.44
CA PRO A 197 -3.01 -18.46 5.53
C PRO A 197 -4.54 -18.42 5.42
N ASP A 198 -5.11 -17.21 5.47
CA ASP A 198 -6.54 -17.05 5.21
C ASP A 198 -6.87 -17.58 3.82
N LYS A 199 -7.94 -18.39 3.74
CA LYS A 199 -8.37 -18.95 2.45
C LYS A 199 -8.86 -17.83 1.53
N ARG A 200 -8.41 -17.88 0.26
CA ARG A 200 -8.88 -16.99 -0.81
C ARG A 200 -10.39 -17.14 -0.95
N ARG A 201 -11.12 -16.03 -0.87
CA ARG A 201 -12.58 -16.01 -0.98
C ARG A 201 -12.95 -16.22 -2.46
N LYS A 202 -13.96 -17.04 -2.72
CA LYS A 202 -14.54 -17.22 -4.07
C LYS A 202 -15.48 -16.06 -4.39
#